data_AF-A0A4V6N9T6-F1
#
_entry.id   AF-A0A4V6N9T6-F1
#
_cell.length_a   1.000
_cell.length_b   1.000
_cell.length_c   1.000
_cell.angle_alpha   90.00
_cell.angle_beta   90.00
_cell.angle_gamma   90.00
#
_symmetry.space_group_name_H-M   'P 1'
#
loop_
_entity.id
_entity.type
_entity.pdbx_description
1 polymer ?
#
loop_
_entity_poly.entity_id
_entity_poly.type
_entity_poly.pdbx_seq_one_letter_code
_entity_poly.pdbx_strand_id
1 'polypeptide(L)'
;MASLLARLFAPLATRPPLTAFLLGLASVLALPPVYAVPVLLFTIPAFLTLIGRATSWRQAAWLGLLYGFGYNLAGFYWVTHAILTDVAKFFWLVPIAAPGLALPMAVYTILPAVFAWRVGPGWPRVIGFAGAWVVAEFLRGWLFTGFPWNLIGTVWAFRPEPIQLASVIGVHGLSLLTILLAGLPILRSRRANLGGLVVLALWVGFGIWRLQAIPPAEMPVRIVLVQGNVAQDVKWDTSQRLPIFQRYISLTGEAARASGASHPGQPVLAIWPETASPFLLAQDPDAMRLAAQALPPGGLLLAGTVRAEWNAEGRLSRLYNSLVTLNPEGQVLGVFDKAHLVPFGEFMPFGGLLPIRLVTGGVDFSAGPGPGALPLPDGLPSPGPLICYEVIFSGQVVGAERPAWLLNITNDAWFGLSAGPFQHLATARLRAVEEGLPMVRAAQTGISAVFDATGRQVARLGLGATGTLESALPAALAPTFFAEGGLWIPLGLSAFSLITSVLFGRFRRSTPPRIP
;
A
#
# COMPACT_ATOMS: atom_id res chain seq x y z
N MET A 1 -11.86 -12.27 35.31
CA MET A 1 -11.75 -11.89 33.88
C MET A 1 -12.59 -12.75 32.93
N ALA A 2 -12.53 -14.08 32.99
CA ALA A 2 -13.29 -14.96 32.09
C ALA A 2 -14.83 -14.82 32.21
N SER A 3 -15.36 -14.48 33.39
CA SER A 3 -16.82 -14.31 33.61
C SER A 3 -17.38 -12.98 33.10
N LEU A 4 -16.57 -11.91 33.08
CA LEU A 4 -17.00 -10.58 32.65
C LEU A 4 -17.09 -10.51 31.11
N LEU A 5 -16.07 -11.06 30.43
CA LEU A 5 -16.06 -11.19 28.97
C LEU A 5 -17.19 -12.10 28.48
N ALA A 6 -17.43 -13.24 29.15
CA ALA A 6 -18.53 -14.14 28.79
C ALA A 6 -19.92 -13.46 28.88
N ARG A 7 -20.12 -12.56 29.85
CA ARG A 7 -21.36 -11.78 29.99
C ARG A 7 -21.48 -10.66 28.96
N LEU A 8 -20.39 -9.97 28.63
CA LEU A 8 -20.36 -8.90 27.61
C LEU A 8 -20.62 -9.44 26.19
N PHE A 9 -20.16 -10.66 25.88
CA PHE A 9 -20.33 -11.27 24.55
C PHE A 9 -21.56 -12.20 24.44
N ALA A 10 -22.31 -12.45 25.51
CA ALA A 10 -23.49 -13.31 25.49
C ALA A 10 -24.60 -12.85 24.51
N PRO A 11 -24.93 -11.54 24.38
CA PRO A 11 -25.91 -11.07 23.40
C PRO A 11 -25.42 -11.16 21.96
N LEU A 12 -24.10 -11.10 21.75
CA LEU A 12 -23.48 -11.25 20.44
C LEU A 12 -23.48 -12.73 19.99
N ALA A 13 -23.43 -13.67 20.93
CA ALA A 13 -23.52 -15.10 20.63
C ALA A 13 -24.88 -15.51 20.03
N THR A 14 -25.96 -14.75 20.25
CA THR A 14 -27.30 -15.04 19.73
C THR A 14 -27.58 -14.44 18.35
N ARG A 15 -26.70 -13.58 17.83
CA ARG A 15 -26.81 -12.96 16.50
C ARG A 15 -25.53 -13.17 15.67
N PRO A 16 -25.29 -14.38 15.12
CA PRO A 16 -24.06 -14.69 14.40
C PRO A 16 -23.69 -13.69 13.27
N PRO A 17 -24.63 -13.23 12.41
CA PRO A 17 -24.32 -12.26 11.36
C PRO A 17 -23.74 -10.94 11.90
N LEU A 18 -24.39 -10.36 12.91
CA LEU A 18 -23.95 -9.10 13.53
C LEU A 18 -22.58 -9.25 14.19
N THR A 19 -22.35 -10.38 14.85
CA THR A 19 -21.06 -10.67 15.51
C THR A 19 -19.94 -10.82 14.49
N ALA A 20 -20.16 -11.49 13.37
CA ALA A 20 -19.16 -11.57 12.30
C ALA A 20 -18.75 -10.16 11.82
N PHE A 21 -19.74 -9.31 11.54
CA PHE A 21 -19.53 -7.93 11.14
C PHE A 21 -18.72 -7.11 12.17
N LEU A 22 -19.11 -7.16 13.45
CA LEU A 22 -18.42 -6.43 14.52
C LEU A 22 -17.01 -6.96 14.78
N LEU A 23 -16.77 -8.26 14.63
CA LEU A 23 -15.41 -8.82 14.69
C LEU A 23 -14.54 -8.31 13.55
N GLY A 24 -15.10 -8.20 12.33
CA GLY A 24 -14.44 -7.58 11.19
C GLY A 24 -14.07 -6.12 11.47
N LEU A 25 -15.04 -5.34 11.96
CA LEU A 25 -14.86 -3.94 12.34
C LEU A 25 -13.75 -3.77 13.39
N ALA A 26 -13.74 -4.60 14.42
CA ALA A 26 -12.72 -4.57 15.46
C ALA A 26 -11.32 -4.95 14.94
N SER A 27 -11.22 -5.89 13.99
CA SER A 27 -9.94 -6.27 13.38
C SER A 27 -9.24 -5.12 12.64
N VAL A 28 -9.97 -4.10 12.19
CA VAL A 28 -9.40 -2.90 11.55
C VAL A 28 -8.46 -2.14 12.49
N LEU A 29 -8.68 -2.21 13.81
CA LEU A 29 -7.81 -1.54 14.79
C LEU A 29 -6.35 -2.03 14.73
N ALA A 30 -6.10 -3.21 14.15
CA ALA A 30 -4.74 -3.70 13.91
C ALA A 30 -4.01 -2.93 12.79
N LEU A 31 -4.74 -2.30 11.87
CA LEU A 31 -4.17 -1.58 10.73
C LEU A 31 -3.60 -0.21 11.15
N PRO A 32 -2.75 0.40 10.31
CA PRO A 32 -2.35 1.79 10.46
C PRO A 32 -3.57 2.73 10.47
N PRO A 33 -3.55 3.82 11.25
CA PRO A 33 -2.47 4.26 12.15
C PRO A 33 -2.53 3.67 13.57
N VAL A 34 -3.50 2.80 13.87
CA VAL A 34 -3.81 2.39 15.25
C VAL A 34 -2.87 1.29 15.75
N TYR A 35 -2.54 0.32 14.90
CA TYR A 35 -1.61 -0.78 15.22
C TYR A 35 -1.94 -1.58 16.50
N ALA A 36 -3.22 -1.70 16.86
CA ALA A 36 -3.67 -2.57 17.95
C ALA A 36 -3.68 -4.05 17.52
N VAL A 37 -2.53 -4.56 17.03
CA VAL A 37 -2.35 -5.95 16.55
C VAL A 37 -2.89 -7.01 17.51
N PRO A 38 -2.75 -6.88 18.85
CA PRO A 38 -3.31 -7.86 19.79
C PRO A 38 -4.83 -8.06 19.69
N VAL A 39 -5.60 -7.15 19.08
CA VAL A 39 -7.03 -7.34 18.83
C VAL A 39 -7.31 -8.61 18.03
N LEU A 40 -6.39 -9.00 17.14
CA LEU A 40 -6.50 -10.19 16.30
C LEU A 40 -6.47 -11.49 17.11
N LEU A 41 -5.82 -11.50 18.29
CA LEU A 41 -5.81 -12.65 19.21
C LEU A 41 -7.22 -12.95 19.77
N PHE A 42 -8.15 -12.01 19.66
CA PHE A 42 -9.54 -12.16 20.06
C PHE A 42 -10.46 -12.33 18.85
N THR A 43 -10.30 -11.49 17.83
CA THR A 43 -11.23 -11.46 16.69
C THR A 43 -11.11 -12.71 15.81
N ILE A 44 -9.89 -13.19 15.53
CA ILE A 44 -9.67 -14.37 14.68
C ILE A 44 -10.21 -15.65 15.34
N PRO A 45 -9.88 -15.98 16.62
CA PRO A 45 -10.46 -17.16 17.28
C PRO A 45 -11.98 -17.09 17.45
N ALA A 46 -12.52 -15.90 17.75
CA ALA A 46 -13.96 -15.70 17.86
C ALA A 46 -14.66 -15.96 16.52
N PHE A 47 -14.09 -15.45 15.42
CA PHE A 47 -14.62 -15.64 14.08
C PHE A 47 -14.55 -17.11 13.63
N LEU A 48 -13.42 -17.79 13.86
CA LEU A 48 -13.27 -19.22 13.58
C LEU A 48 -14.23 -20.10 14.41
N THR A 49 -14.54 -19.68 15.64
CA THR A 49 -15.55 -20.34 16.48
C THR A 49 -16.95 -20.18 15.89
N LEU A 50 -17.26 -18.98 15.39
CA LEU A 50 -18.53 -18.65 14.74
C LEU A 50 -18.72 -19.45 13.45
N ILE A 51 -17.71 -19.49 12.60
CA ILE A 51 -17.66 -20.33 11.39
C ILE A 51 -17.84 -21.81 11.77
N GLY A 52 -17.17 -22.26 12.84
CA GLY A 52 -17.28 -23.63 13.34
C GLY A 52 -18.69 -24.04 13.78
N ARG A 53 -19.57 -23.09 14.11
CA ARG A 53 -20.97 -23.31 14.48
C ARG A 53 -21.93 -23.22 13.29
N ALA A 54 -21.47 -22.78 12.13
CA ALA A 54 -22.32 -22.69 10.94
C ALA A 54 -22.80 -24.09 10.50
N THR A 55 -24.09 -24.21 10.20
CA THR A 55 -24.76 -25.47 9.82
C THR A 55 -24.53 -25.83 8.35
N SER A 56 -24.22 -24.83 7.51
CA SER A 56 -24.00 -25.00 6.07
C SER A 56 -22.86 -24.13 5.54
N TRP A 57 -22.32 -24.49 4.36
CA TRP A 57 -21.31 -23.68 3.67
C TRP A 57 -21.84 -22.30 3.30
N ARG A 58 -23.15 -22.19 3.00
CA ARG A 58 -23.82 -20.90 2.70
C ARG A 58 -23.79 -19.98 3.91
N GLN A 59 -24.06 -20.52 5.10
CA GLN A 59 -23.96 -19.76 6.33
C GLN A 59 -22.51 -19.35 6.63
N ALA A 60 -21.54 -20.24 6.43
CA ALA A 60 -20.12 -19.90 6.59
C ALA A 60 -19.67 -18.81 5.60
N ALA A 61 -20.11 -18.89 4.33
CA ALA A 61 -19.86 -17.88 3.32
C ALA A 61 -20.47 -16.53 3.71
N TRP A 62 -21.72 -16.52 4.20
CA TRP A 62 -22.38 -15.31 4.67
C TRP A 62 -21.66 -14.67 5.87
N LEU A 63 -21.21 -15.47 6.83
CA LEU A 63 -20.40 -15.00 7.96
C LEU A 63 -19.04 -14.46 7.48
N GLY A 64 -18.41 -15.14 6.52
CA GLY A 64 -17.26 -14.67 5.75
C GLY A 64 -17.46 -13.26 5.23
N LEU A 65 -18.45 -13.12 4.35
CA LEU A 65 -18.80 -11.85 3.72
C LEU A 65 -19.05 -10.75 4.77
N LEU A 66 -19.78 -11.01 5.85
CA LEU A 66 -20.05 -9.99 6.87
C LEU A 66 -18.81 -9.59 7.67
N TYR A 67 -17.94 -10.54 8.01
CA TYR A 67 -16.65 -10.24 8.63
C TYR A 67 -15.78 -9.40 7.70
N GLY A 68 -15.65 -9.81 6.43
CA GLY A 68 -14.95 -9.03 5.42
C GLY A 68 -15.56 -7.65 5.22
N PHE A 69 -16.89 -7.54 5.26
CA PHE A 69 -17.57 -6.26 5.06
C PHE A 69 -17.28 -5.30 6.22
N GLY A 70 -17.36 -5.75 7.46
CA GLY A 70 -16.98 -4.94 8.62
C GLY A 70 -15.51 -4.49 8.58
N TYR A 71 -14.60 -5.41 8.23
CA TYR A 71 -13.17 -5.12 8.10
C TYR A 71 -12.89 -4.10 6.99
N ASN A 72 -13.45 -4.29 5.80
CA ASN A 72 -13.19 -3.42 4.67
C ASN A 72 -13.94 -2.08 4.78
N LEU A 73 -15.12 -2.03 5.42
CA LEU A 73 -15.89 -0.80 5.58
C LEU A 73 -15.15 0.22 6.44
N ALA A 74 -14.68 -0.19 7.62
CA ALA A 74 -13.84 0.67 8.44
C ALA A 74 -12.39 0.75 7.93
N GLY A 75 -11.91 -0.23 7.17
CA GLY A 75 -10.59 -0.18 6.55
C GLY A 75 -10.48 0.84 5.41
N PHE A 76 -11.58 1.09 4.69
CA PHE A 76 -11.65 1.94 3.50
C PHE A 76 -12.61 3.11 3.62
N TYR A 77 -13.06 3.48 4.83
CA TYR A 77 -13.94 4.64 5.03
C TYR A 77 -13.37 5.92 4.40
N TRP A 78 -12.04 6.02 4.35
CA TRP A 78 -11.34 7.17 3.82
C TRP A 78 -11.57 7.40 2.33
N VAL A 79 -12.02 6.40 1.56
CA VAL A 79 -12.38 6.54 0.13
C VAL A 79 -13.47 7.58 -0.07
N THR A 80 -14.33 7.80 0.93
CA THR A 80 -15.33 8.87 0.90
C THR A 80 -14.69 10.26 0.74
N HIS A 81 -13.45 10.50 1.19
CA HIS A 81 -12.76 11.79 0.99
C HIS A 81 -12.56 12.12 -0.49
N ALA A 82 -12.35 11.13 -1.35
CA ALA A 82 -12.23 11.35 -2.79
C ALA A 82 -13.55 11.85 -3.40
N ILE A 83 -14.69 11.51 -2.81
CA ILE A 83 -16.00 12.04 -3.22
C ILE A 83 -16.20 13.48 -2.71
N LEU A 84 -15.66 13.79 -1.53
CA LEU A 84 -15.78 15.10 -0.91
C LEU A 84 -15.01 16.20 -1.65
N THR A 85 -14.06 15.87 -2.52
CA THR A 85 -13.31 16.86 -3.32
C THR A 85 -14.19 17.58 -4.36
N ASP A 86 -15.29 16.96 -4.79
CA ASP A 86 -16.30 17.56 -5.67
C ASP A 86 -17.71 17.15 -5.17
N VAL A 87 -17.97 17.50 -3.91
CA VAL A 87 -19.22 17.10 -3.22
C VAL A 87 -20.46 17.67 -3.90
N ALA A 88 -20.38 18.86 -4.50
CA ALA A 88 -21.51 19.48 -5.19
C ALA A 88 -22.04 18.58 -6.31
N LYS A 89 -21.15 17.89 -7.02
CA LYS A 89 -21.48 16.95 -8.09
C LYS A 89 -21.80 15.54 -7.57
N PHE A 90 -21.09 15.09 -6.54
CA PHE A 90 -21.10 13.68 -6.13
C PHE A 90 -21.65 13.40 -4.73
N PHE A 91 -22.36 14.32 -4.08
CA PHE A 91 -22.88 14.14 -2.70
C PHE A 91 -23.64 12.82 -2.49
N TRP A 92 -24.39 12.37 -3.50
CA TRP A 92 -25.19 11.13 -3.43
C TRP A 92 -24.32 9.86 -3.36
N LEU A 93 -23.05 9.92 -3.78
CA LEU A 93 -22.09 8.82 -3.65
C LEU A 93 -21.47 8.73 -2.25
N VAL A 94 -21.57 9.76 -1.40
CA VAL A 94 -20.97 9.79 -0.06
C VAL A 94 -21.36 8.57 0.80
N PRO A 95 -22.65 8.20 0.96
CA PRO A 95 -23.02 7.02 1.73
C PRO A 95 -22.69 5.69 1.02
N ILE A 96 -22.37 5.74 -0.28
CA ILE A 96 -22.15 4.55 -1.14
C ILE A 96 -20.67 4.23 -1.30
N ALA A 97 -19.77 5.22 -1.28
CA ALA A 97 -18.37 5.05 -1.66
C ALA A 97 -17.65 3.97 -0.84
N ALA A 98 -17.68 4.09 0.49
CA ALA A 98 -17.04 3.12 1.37
C ALA A 98 -17.72 1.74 1.32
N PRO A 99 -19.06 1.59 1.45
CA PRO A 99 -19.72 0.29 1.27
C PRO A 99 -19.52 -0.33 -0.11
N GLY A 100 -19.51 0.49 -1.15
CA GLY A 100 -19.38 0.11 -2.55
C GLY A 100 -18.02 -0.49 -2.88
N LEU A 101 -16.95 -0.03 -2.22
CA LEU A 101 -15.64 -0.69 -2.29
C LEU A 101 -15.53 -1.86 -1.28
N ALA A 102 -16.07 -1.69 -0.08
CA ALA A 102 -15.93 -2.67 0.99
C ALA A 102 -16.61 -4.01 0.68
N LEU A 103 -17.77 -3.99 0.02
CA LEU A 103 -18.55 -5.20 -0.28
C LEU A 103 -17.86 -6.12 -1.31
N PRO A 104 -17.40 -5.64 -2.47
CA PRO A 104 -16.56 -6.45 -3.38
C PRO A 104 -15.31 -7.00 -2.69
N MET A 105 -14.64 -6.19 -1.85
CA MET A 105 -13.47 -6.64 -1.11
C MET A 105 -13.81 -7.70 -0.05
N ALA A 106 -15.02 -7.66 0.51
CA ALA A 106 -15.49 -8.65 1.46
C ALA A 106 -15.70 -10.04 0.84
N VAL A 107 -16.01 -10.12 -0.46
CA VAL A 107 -16.22 -11.41 -1.16
C VAL A 107 -15.00 -12.32 -1.04
N TYR A 108 -13.79 -11.77 -1.07
CA TYR A 108 -12.56 -12.55 -0.91
C TYR A 108 -12.46 -13.29 0.42
N THR A 109 -13.09 -12.78 1.49
CA THR A 109 -13.10 -13.44 2.81
C THR A 109 -14.04 -14.64 2.90
N ILE A 110 -14.89 -14.86 1.89
CA ILE A 110 -15.72 -16.07 1.78
C ILE A 110 -14.83 -17.31 1.65
N LEU A 111 -13.76 -17.23 0.85
CA LEU A 111 -12.85 -18.35 0.59
C LEU A 111 -12.25 -18.93 1.89
N PRO A 112 -11.54 -18.15 2.74
CA PRO A 112 -11.02 -18.67 3.98
C PRO A 112 -12.11 -19.11 4.96
N ALA A 113 -13.27 -18.43 5.00
CA ALA A 113 -14.37 -18.81 5.87
C ALA A 113 -14.98 -20.18 5.50
N VAL A 114 -15.24 -20.41 4.22
CA VAL A 114 -15.78 -21.69 3.71
C VAL A 114 -14.76 -22.81 3.87
N PHE A 115 -13.48 -22.54 3.58
CA PHE A 115 -12.40 -23.51 3.80
C PHE A 115 -12.32 -23.93 5.27
N ALA A 116 -12.28 -22.96 6.19
CA ALA A 116 -12.24 -23.22 7.63
C ALA A 116 -13.49 -23.94 8.15
N TRP A 117 -14.67 -23.66 7.57
CA TRP A 117 -15.90 -24.38 7.91
C TRP A 117 -15.82 -25.86 7.50
N ARG A 118 -15.28 -26.13 6.32
CA ARG A 118 -15.18 -27.46 5.73
C ARG A 118 -14.28 -28.39 6.55
N VAL A 119 -13.25 -27.81 7.20
CA VAL A 119 -12.30 -28.49 8.08
C VAL A 119 -12.82 -28.53 9.53
N GLY A 120 -12.73 -29.69 10.17
CA GLY A 120 -13.14 -29.93 11.55
C GLY A 120 -12.35 -29.07 12.57
N PRO A 121 -12.83 -28.94 13.81
CA PRO A 121 -12.17 -28.11 14.81
C PRO A 121 -10.78 -28.66 15.14
N GLY A 122 -9.80 -27.77 15.28
CA GLY A 122 -8.41 -28.11 15.61
C GLY A 122 -7.41 -27.26 14.86
N TRP A 123 -6.12 -27.59 15.03
CA TRP A 123 -5.02 -26.89 14.36
C TRP A 123 -5.09 -26.96 12.82
N PRO A 124 -5.62 -28.04 12.16
CA PRO A 124 -5.76 -28.04 10.70
C PRO A 124 -6.68 -26.92 10.20
N ARG A 125 -7.74 -26.57 10.96
CA ARG A 125 -8.61 -25.44 10.59
C ARG A 125 -7.86 -24.11 10.62
N VAL A 126 -6.98 -23.89 11.60
CA VAL A 126 -6.24 -22.63 11.74
C VAL A 126 -5.24 -22.46 10.60
N ILE A 127 -4.43 -23.50 10.33
CA ILE A 127 -3.46 -23.49 9.23
C ILE A 127 -4.14 -23.41 7.86
N GLY A 128 -5.27 -24.10 7.70
CA GLY A 128 -6.12 -23.99 6.51
C GLY A 128 -6.69 -22.60 6.29
N PHE A 129 -7.22 -21.97 7.34
CA PHE A 129 -7.74 -20.60 7.28
C PHE A 129 -6.65 -19.60 6.90
N ALA A 130 -5.45 -19.71 7.49
CA ALA A 130 -4.33 -18.83 7.17
C ALA A 130 -3.88 -18.95 5.71
N GLY A 131 -3.72 -20.18 5.20
CA GLY A 131 -3.38 -20.42 3.79
C GLY A 131 -4.45 -19.89 2.84
N ALA A 132 -5.72 -20.21 3.10
CA ALA A 132 -6.83 -19.73 2.28
C ALA A 132 -6.97 -18.20 2.31
N TRP A 133 -6.58 -17.55 3.42
CA TRP A 133 -6.56 -16.09 3.52
C TRP A 133 -5.49 -15.49 2.62
N VAL A 134 -4.29 -16.07 2.58
CA VAL A 134 -3.24 -15.63 1.66
C VAL A 134 -3.69 -15.79 0.21
N VAL A 135 -4.33 -16.91 -0.15
CA VAL A 135 -4.91 -17.07 -1.50
C VAL A 135 -5.94 -15.97 -1.79
N ALA A 136 -6.79 -15.64 -0.82
CA ALA A 136 -7.76 -14.56 -0.97
C ALA A 136 -7.10 -13.18 -1.18
N GLU A 137 -6.01 -12.90 -0.45
CA GLU A 137 -5.20 -11.69 -0.66
C GLU A 137 -4.54 -11.65 -2.04
N PHE A 138 -4.05 -12.78 -2.54
CA PHE A 138 -3.51 -12.90 -3.89
C PHE A 138 -4.55 -12.63 -4.97
N LEU A 139 -5.70 -13.30 -4.88
CA LEU A 139 -6.81 -13.09 -5.82
C LEU A 139 -7.25 -11.63 -5.83
N ARG A 140 -7.32 -11.01 -4.65
CA ARG A 140 -7.66 -9.59 -4.50
C ARG A 140 -6.63 -8.66 -5.15
N GLY A 141 -5.37 -9.06 -5.21
CA GLY A 141 -4.30 -8.30 -5.88
C GLY A 141 -4.23 -8.47 -7.40
N TRP A 142 -4.96 -9.44 -7.98
CA TRP A 142 -4.84 -9.81 -9.40
C TRP A 142 -6.16 -9.65 -10.18
N LEU A 143 -7.30 -9.99 -9.57
CA LEU A 143 -8.59 -9.92 -10.25
C LEU A 143 -9.04 -8.45 -10.43
N PHE A 144 -9.61 -8.13 -11.60
CA PHE A 144 -10.17 -6.81 -11.92
C PHE A 144 -9.16 -5.67 -11.71
N THR A 145 -7.94 -5.79 -12.26
CA THR A 145 -6.75 -4.92 -12.05
C THR A 145 -6.10 -5.06 -10.68
N GLY A 146 -6.82 -5.56 -9.67
CA GLY A 146 -6.29 -5.82 -8.34
C GLY A 146 -6.38 -4.61 -7.42
N PHE A 147 -6.60 -4.88 -6.13
CA PHE A 147 -6.62 -3.90 -5.05
C PHE A 147 -6.02 -4.51 -3.77
N PRO A 148 -4.69 -4.77 -3.69
CA PRO A 148 -4.05 -5.40 -2.53
C PRO A 148 -3.82 -4.45 -1.34
N TRP A 149 -4.78 -3.56 -1.05
CA TRP A 149 -4.70 -2.64 0.10
C TRP A 149 -4.97 -3.34 1.44
N ASN A 150 -4.40 -2.91 2.56
CA ASN A 150 -4.67 -3.49 3.90
C ASN A 150 -4.45 -5.02 3.98
N LEU A 151 -3.40 -5.55 3.31
CA LEU A 151 -2.92 -6.91 3.59
C LEU A 151 -2.63 -7.04 5.09
N ILE A 152 -3.02 -8.16 5.71
CA ILE A 152 -2.87 -8.33 7.16
C ILE A 152 -1.40 -8.25 7.59
N GLY A 153 -0.45 -8.61 6.73
CA GLY A 153 0.98 -8.43 6.99
C GLY A 153 1.41 -6.98 7.26
N THR A 154 0.65 -5.98 6.79
CA THR A 154 0.98 -4.56 6.98
C THR A 154 0.81 -4.07 8.42
N VAL A 155 0.09 -4.83 9.27
CA VAL A 155 -0.12 -4.48 10.69
C VAL A 155 1.19 -4.43 11.49
N TRP A 156 2.28 -5.00 10.97
CA TRP A 156 3.60 -4.99 11.60
C TRP A 156 4.45 -3.76 11.26
N ALA A 157 4.03 -2.95 10.29
CA ALA A 157 4.82 -1.82 9.78
C ALA A 157 4.97 -0.63 10.74
N PHE A 158 4.50 -0.74 11.99
CA PHE A 158 4.75 0.26 13.04
C PHE A 158 6.24 0.35 13.43
N ARG A 159 7.00 -0.73 13.24
CA ARG A 159 8.40 -0.86 13.67
C ARG A 159 9.22 -1.64 12.63
N PRO A 160 10.54 -1.37 12.50
CA PRO A 160 11.38 -2.07 11.53
C PRO A 160 11.62 -3.53 11.91
N GLU A 161 11.69 -3.87 13.20
CA GLU A 161 12.04 -5.21 13.68
C GLU A 161 11.07 -6.30 13.18
N PRO A 162 9.74 -6.20 13.35
CA PRO A 162 8.83 -7.27 12.92
C PRO A 162 8.66 -7.37 11.41
N ILE A 163 8.97 -6.33 10.62
CA ILE A 163 8.82 -6.41 9.16
C ILE A 163 10.01 -7.07 8.45
N GLN A 164 11.14 -7.31 9.14
CA GLN A 164 12.35 -7.84 8.49
C GLN A 164 12.14 -9.18 7.79
N LEU A 165 11.26 -10.03 8.32
CA LEU A 165 10.96 -11.33 7.70
C LEU A 165 10.31 -11.19 6.31
N ALA A 166 9.79 -10.01 5.96
CA ALA A 166 9.32 -9.72 4.60
C ALA A 166 10.45 -9.83 3.55
N SER A 167 11.72 -9.65 3.92
CA SER A 167 12.86 -9.89 3.03
C SER A 167 13.02 -11.37 2.63
N VAL A 168 12.28 -12.27 3.26
CA VAL A 168 12.30 -13.71 2.98
C VAL A 168 10.96 -14.16 2.41
N ILE A 169 9.85 -13.81 3.05
CA ILE A 169 8.54 -14.38 2.70
C ILE A 169 7.54 -13.36 2.15
N GLY A 170 7.94 -12.09 2.04
CA GLY A 170 7.08 -10.99 1.63
C GLY A 170 5.93 -10.68 2.60
N VAL A 171 5.19 -9.62 2.31
CA VAL A 171 4.03 -9.19 3.11
C VAL A 171 2.95 -10.27 3.20
N HIS A 172 2.74 -11.07 2.15
CA HIS A 172 1.78 -12.17 2.15
C HIS A 172 2.20 -13.31 3.09
N GLY A 173 3.50 -13.59 3.19
CA GLY A 173 4.01 -14.53 4.19
C GLY A 173 3.85 -13.98 5.60
N LEU A 174 4.01 -12.66 5.80
CA LEU A 174 3.66 -12.03 7.09
C LEU A 174 2.17 -12.16 7.40
N SER A 175 1.27 -12.01 6.41
CA SER A 175 -0.17 -12.27 6.59
C SER A 175 -0.42 -13.69 7.08
N LEU A 176 0.25 -14.69 6.48
CA LEU A 176 0.14 -16.09 6.89
C LEU A 176 0.50 -16.27 8.37
N LEU A 177 1.70 -15.83 8.76
CA LEU A 177 2.19 -15.98 10.14
C LEU A 177 1.32 -15.22 11.14
N THR A 178 0.86 -14.03 10.79
CA THR A 178 -0.02 -13.23 11.63
C THR A 178 -1.31 -13.98 11.95
N ILE A 179 -1.95 -14.56 10.93
CA ILE A 179 -3.21 -15.29 11.11
C ILE A 179 -3.00 -16.61 11.86
N LEU A 180 -1.90 -17.32 11.58
CA LEU A 180 -1.52 -18.53 12.33
C LEU A 180 -1.40 -18.22 13.82
N LEU A 181 -0.58 -17.24 14.19
CA LEU A 181 -0.35 -16.83 15.58
C LEU A 181 -1.64 -16.32 16.24
N ALA A 182 -2.40 -15.47 15.53
CA ALA A 182 -3.68 -14.95 16.00
C ALA A 182 -4.73 -16.06 16.23
N GLY A 183 -4.66 -17.16 15.47
CA GLY A 183 -5.58 -18.28 15.57
C GLY A 183 -5.26 -19.29 16.68
N LEU A 184 -4.00 -19.37 17.17
CA LEU A 184 -3.57 -20.34 18.18
C LEU A 184 -4.43 -20.40 19.46
N PRO A 185 -4.93 -19.27 20.01
CA PRO A 185 -5.76 -19.31 21.23
C PRO A 185 -7.00 -20.20 21.12
N ILE A 186 -7.53 -20.44 19.90
CA ILE A 186 -8.69 -21.31 19.68
C ILE A 186 -8.41 -22.76 20.07
N LEU A 187 -7.15 -23.19 20.05
CA LEU A 187 -6.73 -24.55 20.34
C LEU A 187 -6.79 -24.87 21.84
N ARG A 188 -6.88 -23.85 22.70
CA ARG A 188 -6.86 -23.97 24.17
C ARG A 188 -5.69 -24.82 24.70
N SER A 189 -4.59 -24.87 23.94
CA SER A 189 -3.40 -25.64 24.26
C SER A 189 -2.30 -24.71 24.73
N ARG A 190 -1.87 -24.86 26.00
CA ARG A 190 -0.73 -24.11 26.54
C ARG A 190 0.53 -24.32 25.70
N ARG A 191 0.78 -25.56 25.27
CA ARG A 191 1.93 -25.91 24.41
C ARG A 191 1.87 -25.18 23.07
N ALA A 192 0.71 -25.13 22.42
CA ALA A 192 0.56 -24.43 21.15
C ALA A 192 0.77 -22.92 21.31
N ASN A 193 0.19 -22.31 22.36
CA ASN A 193 0.35 -20.88 22.63
C ASN A 193 1.81 -20.53 22.97
N LEU A 194 2.50 -21.35 23.78
CA LEU A 194 3.93 -21.17 24.07
C LEU A 194 4.77 -21.31 22.79
N GLY A 195 4.46 -22.31 21.94
CA GLY A 195 5.10 -22.44 20.64
C GLY A 195 4.90 -21.20 19.76
N GLY A 196 3.70 -20.62 19.77
CA GLY A 196 3.42 -19.36 19.08
C GLY A 196 4.23 -18.18 19.60
N LEU A 197 4.39 -18.07 20.93
CA LEU A 197 5.23 -17.04 21.54
C LEU A 197 6.71 -17.23 21.17
N VAL A 198 7.19 -18.48 21.11
CA VAL A 198 8.55 -18.79 20.64
C VAL A 198 8.71 -18.41 19.17
N VAL A 199 7.75 -18.74 18.31
CA VAL A 199 7.78 -18.35 16.89
C VAL A 199 7.77 -16.83 16.73
N LEU A 200 6.95 -16.11 17.49
CA LEU A 200 6.94 -14.64 17.49
C LEU A 200 8.27 -14.06 17.98
N ALA A 201 8.84 -14.64 19.04
CA ALA A 201 10.13 -14.22 19.58
C ALA A 201 11.27 -14.47 18.58
N LEU A 202 11.26 -15.61 17.87
CA LEU A 202 12.23 -15.91 16.82
C LEU A 202 12.05 -14.99 15.60
N TRP A 203 10.81 -14.68 15.22
CA TRP A 203 10.52 -13.74 14.14
C TRP A 203 11.04 -12.34 14.47
N VAL A 204 10.69 -11.79 15.63
CA VAL A 204 11.20 -10.48 16.06
C VAL A 204 12.72 -10.53 16.30
N GLY A 205 13.24 -11.63 16.85
CA GLY A 205 14.67 -11.85 17.08
C GLY A 205 15.48 -11.87 15.78
N PHE A 206 14.97 -12.53 14.73
CA PHE A 206 15.54 -12.46 13.37
C PHE A 206 15.59 -11.01 12.89
N GLY A 207 14.54 -10.23 13.13
CA GLY A 207 14.52 -8.83 12.76
C GLY A 207 15.54 -7.98 13.48
N ILE A 208 15.68 -8.16 14.80
CA ILE A 208 16.71 -7.48 15.60
C ILE A 208 18.11 -7.85 15.09
N TRP A 209 18.37 -9.14 14.88
CA TRP A 209 19.65 -9.62 14.36
C TRP A 209 19.96 -9.06 12.97
N ARG A 210 19.02 -9.12 12.03
CA ARG A 210 19.19 -8.60 10.66
C ARG A 210 19.50 -7.11 10.66
N LEU A 211 18.79 -6.34 11.50
CA LEU A 211 19.03 -4.91 11.65
C LEU A 211 20.44 -4.68 12.23
N GLN A 212 20.86 -5.37 13.28
CA GLN A 212 22.21 -5.20 13.84
C GLN A 212 23.32 -5.59 12.85
N ALA A 213 23.10 -6.62 12.04
CA ALA A 213 24.05 -7.09 11.03
C ALA A 213 24.17 -6.15 9.83
N ILE A 214 23.15 -5.32 9.57
CA ILE A 214 23.09 -4.39 8.43
C ILE A 214 23.04 -2.96 8.97
N PRO A 215 24.21 -2.34 9.22
CA PRO A 215 24.27 -0.95 9.64
C PRO A 215 23.75 -0.02 8.52
N PRO A 216 23.12 1.11 8.88
CA PRO A 216 22.76 2.12 7.90
C PRO A 216 23.97 2.57 7.09
N ALA A 217 23.81 2.63 5.76
CA ALA A 217 24.82 3.12 4.83
C ALA A 217 24.17 4.13 3.89
N GLU A 218 24.93 5.12 3.48
CA GLU A 218 24.47 6.25 2.66
C GLU A 218 25.31 6.34 1.38
N MET A 219 24.69 6.81 0.31
CA MET A 219 25.36 7.21 -0.93
C MET A 219 25.64 8.72 -0.88
N PRO A 220 26.69 9.21 -1.57
CA PRO A 220 27.05 10.63 -1.60
C PRO A 220 26.11 11.45 -2.50
N VAL A 221 24.80 11.31 -2.30
CA VAL A 221 23.73 11.99 -3.04
C VAL A 221 22.74 12.53 -2.02
N ARG A 222 22.38 13.80 -2.16
CA ARG A 222 21.37 14.46 -1.32
C ARG A 222 20.03 14.42 -2.00
N ILE A 223 18.99 14.03 -1.27
CA ILE A 223 17.60 14.11 -1.73
C ILE A 223 16.86 15.20 -0.96
N VAL A 224 16.05 15.98 -1.67
CA VAL A 224 15.20 17.03 -1.11
C VAL A 224 13.76 16.77 -1.56
N LEU A 225 12.93 16.27 -0.65
CA LEU A 225 11.51 16.04 -0.94
C LEU A 225 10.74 17.32 -0.71
N VAL A 226 9.89 17.71 -1.66
CA VAL A 226 9.13 18.96 -1.59
C VAL A 226 7.65 18.68 -1.40
N GLN A 227 7.08 19.10 -0.29
CA GLN A 227 5.68 18.86 0.09
C GLN A 227 4.91 20.19 0.04
N GLY A 228 4.15 20.39 -1.04
CA GLY A 228 3.45 21.65 -1.33
C GLY A 228 2.11 21.83 -0.58
N ASN A 229 1.57 20.73 -0.03
CA ASN A 229 0.31 20.69 0.70
C ASN A 229 -0.85 21.37 -0.05
N VAL A 230 -1.00 21.03 -1.33
CA VAL A 230 -2.08 21.56 -2.17
C VAL A 230 -3.31 20.67 -2.02
N ALA A 231 -4.41 21.26 -1.55
CA ALA A 231 -5.69 20.58 -1.46
C ALA A 231 -6.24 20.24 -2.87
N GLN A 232 -6.95 19.11 -2.96
CA GLN A 232 -7.34 18.54 -4.25
C GLN A 232 -8.39 19.38 -5.00
N ASP A 233 -9.26 20.06 -4.28
CA ASP A 233 -10.30 20.99 -4.78
C ASP A 233 -9.71 22.27 -5.37
N VAL A 234 -8.62 22.78 -4.78
CA VAL A 234 -7.92 23.99 -5.24
C VAL A 234 -7.00 23.72 -6.42
N LYS A 235 -6.53 22.48 -6.59
CA LYS A 235 -5.51 22.09 -7.57
C LYS A 235 -5.85 22.43 -9.02
N TRP A 236 -7.14 22.43 -9.37
CA TRP A 236 -7.61 22.64 -10.75
C TRP A 236 -8.16 24.06 -10.99
N ASP A 237 -8.18 24.92 -9.97
CA ASP A 237 -8.50 26.33 -10.12
C ASP A 237 -7.40 27.03 -10.92
N THR A 238 -7.78 27.58 -12.08
CA THR A 238 -6.86 28.28 -12.98
C THR A 238 -6.16 29.44 -12.27
N SER A 239 -6.82 30.11 -11.31
CA SER A 239 -6.23 31.22 -10.53
C SER A 239 -5.12 30.76 -9.58
N GLN A 240 -5.10 29.47 -9.22
CA GLN A 240 -4.19 28.89 -8.24
C GLN A 240 -2.98 28.21 -8.88
N ARG A 241 -2.98 27.99 -10.20
CA ARG A 241 -1.88 27.34 -10.92
C ARG A 241 -0.54 28.03 -10.68
N LEU A 242 -0.47 29.34 -10.89
CA LEU A 242 0.78 30.08 -10.69
C LEU A 242 1.21 30.16 -9.21
N PRO A 243 0.32 30.48 -8.24
CA PRO A 243 0.66 30.40 -6.81
C PRO A 243 1.18 29.03 -6.37
N ILE A 244 0.56 27.93 -6.83
CA ILE A 244 1.01 26.56 -6.53
C ILE A 244 2.41 26.33 -7.09
N PHE A 245 2.64 26.69 -8.35
CA PHE A 245 3.93 26.49 -9.00
C PHE A 245 5.05 27.31 -8.35
N GLN A 246 4.77 28.58 -8.02
CA GLN A 246 5.70 29.44 -7.29
C GLN A 246 6.06 28.89 -5.91
N ARG A 247 5.10 28.32 -5.18
CA ARG A 247 5.36 27.64 -3.89
C ARG A 247 6.38 26.51 -4.07
N TYR A 248 6.19 25.66 -5.08
CA TYR A 248 7.12 24.57 -5.36
C TYR A 248 8.53 25.07 -5.72
N ILE A 249 8.61 26.09 -6.57
CA ILE A 249 9.88 26.71 -6.95
C ILE A 249 10.60 27.32 -5.75
N SER A 250 9.90 28.07 -4.89
CA SER A 250 10.48 28.69 -3.69
C SER A 250 10.98 27.63 -2.72
N LEU A 251 10.15 26.65 -2.35
CA LEU A 251 10.56 25.56 -1.46
C LEU A 251 11.77 24.77 -2.01
N THR A 252 11.78 24.52 -3.33
CA THR A 252 12.89 23.85 -4.00
C THR A 252 14.14 24.70 -3.96
N GLY A 253 14.04 25.98 -4.34
CA GLY A 253 15.16 26.91 -4.41
C GLY A 253 15.83 27.15 -3.06
N GLU A 254 15.05 27.24 -1.99
CA GLU A 254 15.56 27.37 -0.63
C GLU A 254 16.28 26.09 -0.18
N ALA A 255 15.61 24.94 -0.27
CA ALA A 255 16.14 23.70 0.29
C ALA A 255 17.26 23.08 -0.56
N ALA A 256 17.14 23.07 -1.89
CA ALA A 256 18.13 22.45 -2.77
C ALA A 256 19.45 23.25 -2.77
N ARG A 257 19.40 24.58 -2.73
CA ARG A 257 20.61 25.41 -2.63
C ARG A 257 21.24 25.31 -1.24
N ALA A 258 20.45 25.30 -0.17
CA ALA A 258 20.96 25.07 1.18
C ALA A 258 21.65 23.70 1.31
N SER A 259 21.05 22.65 0.73
CA SER A 259 21.64 21.31 0.66
C SER A 259 22.96 21.32 -0.12
N GLY A 260 23.01 21.96 -1.29
CA GLY A 260 24.22 22.03 -2.11
C GLY A 260 25.36 22.82 -1.44
N ALA A 261 25.02 23.87 -0.70
CA ALA A 261 25.99 24.64 0.09
C ALA A 261 26.52 23.85 1.30
N SER A 262 25.66 23.06 1.95
CA SER A 262 26.03 22.27 3.14
C SER A 262 26.78 20.98 2.80
N HIS A 263 26.60 20.47 1.58
CA HIS A 263 27.22 19.23 1.10
C HIS A 263 27.93 19.45 -0.24
N PRO A 264 28.99 20.28 -0.28
CA PRO A 264 29.68 20.61 -1.52
C PRO A 264 30.22 19.35 -2.20
N GLY A 265 30.02 19.27 -3.52
CA GLY A 265 30.44 18.13 -4.34
C GLY A 265 29.50 16.92 -4.31
N GLN A 266 28.42 16.94 -3.51
CA GLN A 266 27.37 15.93 -3.57
C GLN A 266 26.22 16.40 -4.47
N PRO A 267 25.78 15.59 -5.45
CA PRO A 267 24.62 15.90 -6.27
C PRO A 267 23.35 16.06 -5.42
N VAL A 268 22.49 17.01 -5.81
CA VAL A 268 21.20 17.27 -5.15
C VAL A 268 20.07 16.85 -6.07
N LEU A 269 19.22 15.93 -5.60
CA LEU A 269 18.00 15.51 -6.28
C LEU A 269 16.79 16.14 -5.56
N ALA A 270 16.22 17.18 -6.14
CA ALA A 270 14.93 17.71 -5.70
C ALA A 270 13.80 16.82 -6.25
N ILE A 271 12.81 16.51 -5.42
CA ILE A 271 11.75 15.56 -5.78
C ILE A 271 10.39 16.20 -5.50
N TRP A 272 9.58 16.35 -6.56
CA TRP A 272 8.20 16.79 -6.43
C TRP A 272 7.23 15.60 -6.49
N PRO A 273 6.14 15.63 -5.71
CA PRO A 273 5.16 14.56 -5.66
C PRO A 273 4.32 14.47 -6.95
N GLU A 274 3.42 13.49 -6.98
CA GLU A 274 2.54 13.22 -8.12
C GLU A 274 1.72 14.44 -8.55
N THR A 275 1.83 14.79 -9.84
CA THR A 275 1.15 15.93 -10.45
C THR A 275 1.33 17.20 -9.60
N ALA A 276 2.55 17.45 -9.11
CA ALA A 276 2.88 18.67 -8.37
C ALA A 276 2.88 19.89 -9.28
N SER A 277 3.34 19.72 -10.53
CA SER A 277 3.25 20.74 -11.55
C SER A 277 1.79 20.91 -12.00
N PRO A 278 1.22 22.14 -11.94
CA PRO A 278 -0.07 22.44 -12.55
C PRO A 278 0.02 22.66 -14.06
N PHE A 279 1.23 22.67 -14.62
CA PHE A 279 1.52 22.76 -16.05
C PHE A 279 1.98 21.41 -16.59
N LEU A 280 1.88 21.21 -17.92
CA LEU A 280 2.50 20.09 -18.62
C LEU A 280 4.02 20.32 -18.63
N LEU A 281 4.69 19.97 -17.53
CA LEU A 281 6.03 20.48 -17.23
C LEU A 281 7.02 20.16 -18.35
N ALA A 282 6.99 18.97 -18.95
CA ALA A 282 7.90 18.60 -20.03
C ALA A 282 7.55 19.20 -21.40
N GLN A 283 6.44 19.92 -21.52
CA GLN A 283 5.96 20.55 -22.75
C GLN A 283 5.79 22.07 -22.64
N ASP A 284 6.12 22.66 -21.49
CA ASP A 284 5.99 24.09 -21.23
C ASP A 284 7.39 24.69 -20.99
N PRO A 285 7.98 25.36 -21.99
CA PRO A 285 9.35 25.88 -21.89
C PRO A 285 9.54 26.89 -20.75
N ASP A 286 8.53 27.68 -20.42
CA ASP A 286 8.60 28.64 -19.33
C ASP A 286 8.53 27.95 -17.97
N ALA A 287 7.66 26.96 -17.83
CA ALA A 287 7.62 26.13 -16.62
C ALA A 287 8.96 25.38 -16.42
N MET A 288 9.52 24.79 -17.48
CA MET A 288 10.83 24.12 -17.42
C MET A 288 11.93 25.07 -16.97
N ARG A 289 12.00 26.25 -17.59
CA ARG A 289 12.98 27.29 -17.25
C ARG A 289 12.86 27.74 -15.80
N LEU A 290 11.65 28.03 -15.33
CA LEU A 290 11.41 28.48 -13.96
C LEU A 290 11.71 27.38 -12.91
N ALA A 291 11.34 26.13 -13.20
CA ALA A 291 11.66 25.01 -12.33
C ALA A 291 13.17 24.74 -12.27
N ALA A 292 13.86 24.79 -13.41
CA ALA A 292 15.30 24.59 -13.51
C ALA A 292 16.10 25.67 -12.76
N GLN A 293 15.65 26.93 -12.78
CA GLN A 293 16.27 28.03 -12.03
C GLN A 293 16.26 27.83 -10.50
N ALA A 294 15.39 26.97 -9.99
CA ALA A 294 15.36 26.61 -8.57
C ALA A 294 16.53 25.70 -8.16
N LEU A 295 17.17 25.01 -9.11
CA LEU A 295 18.19 24.01 -8.81
C LEU A 295 19.57 24.65 -8.57
N PRO A 296 20.40 24.07 -7.69
CA PRO A 296 21.82 24.38 -7.64
C PRO A 296 22.56 23.83 -8.88
N PRO A 297 23.79 24.29 -9.18
CA PRO A 297 24.61 23.70 -10.23
C PRO A 297 24.76 22.18 -10.06
N GLY A 298 24.54 21.41 -11.13
CA GLY A 298 24.58 19.94 -11.11
C GLY A 298 23.42 19.27 -10.36
N GLY A 299 22.46 20.02 -9.83
CA GLY A 299 21.24 19.47 -9.23
C GLY A 299 20.26 18.98 -10.28
N LEU A 300 19.43 18.00 -9.93
CA LEU A 300 18.34 17.51 -10.77
C LEU A 300 16.99 17.69 -10.08
N LEU A 301 15.94 17.88 -10.88
CA LEU A 301 14.56 17.85 -10.42
C LEU A 301 13.87 16.61 -10.98
N LEU A 302 13.36 15.75 -10.11
CA LEU A 302 12.47 14.65 -10.44
C LEU A 302 11.04 15.08 -10.09
N ALA A 303 10.26 15.48 -11.09
CA ALA A 303 8.96 16.11 -10.86
C ALA A 303 7.78 15.29 -11.40
N GLY A 304 6.79 15.04 -10.54
CA GLY A 304 5.50 14.52 -10.95
C GLY A 304 4.72 15.56 -11.76
N THR A 305 4.29 15.19 -12.96
CA THR A 305 3.57 16.04 -13.92
C THR A 305 2.57 15.21 -14.72
N VAL A 306 1.74 15.88 -15.51
CA VAL A 306 1.01 15.25 -16.62
C VAL A 306 1.83 15.41 -17.89
N ARG A 307 1.82 14.39 -18.76
CA ARG A 307 2.42 14.41 -20.09
C ARG A 307 1.31 14.18 -21.12
N ALA A 308 1.26 14.98 -22.17
CA ALA A 308 0.32 14.82 -23.27
C ALA A 308 1.06 14.53 -24.57
N GLU A 309 0.41 13.73 -25.42
CA GLU A 309 0.79 13.49 -26.81
C GLU A 309 -0.35 13.96 -27.70
N TRP A 310 0.00 14.53 -28.85
CA TRP A 310 -0.96 14.98 -29.86
C TRP A 310 -0.70 14.22 -31.16
N ASN A 311 -1.76 13.98 -31.92
CA ASN A 311 -1.67 13.37 -33.23
C ASN A 311 -1.26 14.41 -34.31
N ALA A 312 -1.12 13.97 -35.56
CA ALA A 312 -0.72 14.83 -36.67
C ALA A 312 -1.70 16.00 -36.93
N GLU A 313 -2.98 15.83 -36.56
CA GLU A 313 -4.02 16.85 -36.67
C GLU A 313 -4.08 17.80 -35.45
N GLY A 314 -3.13 17.70 -34.52
CA GLY A 314 -3.05 18.55 -33.32
C GLY A 314 -4.09 18.22 -32.24
N ARG A 315 -4.74 17.05 -32.31
CA ARG A 315 -5.70 16.57 -31.31
C ARG A 315 -4.99 15.74 -30.25
N LEU A 316 -5.42 15.86 -29.00
CA LEU A 316 -4.91 15.05 -27.89
C LEU A 316 -5.11 13.56 -28.22
N SER A 317 -4.01 12.80 -28.28
CA SER A 317 -4.03 11.37 -28.57
C SER A 317 -3.87 10.54 -27.31
N ARG A 318 -2.97 10.95 -26.40
CA ARG A 318 -2.70 10.25 -25.15
C ARG A 318 -2.36 11.22 -24.03
N LEU A 319 -2.72 10.84 -22.81
CA LEU A 319 -2.44 11.57 -21.59
C LEU A 319 -1.81 10.61 -20.59
N TYR A 320 -0.72 10.99 -19.94
CA TYR A 320 -0.01 10.14 -18.98
C TYR A 320 0.17 10.88 -17.65
N ASN A 321 0.11 10.11 -16.56
CA ASN A 321 0.57 10.54 -15.25
C ASN A 321 2.04 10.16 -15.17
N SER A 322 2.93 11.16 -15.08
CA SER A 322 4.35 10.97 -15.40
C SER A 322 5.25 11.56 -14.33
N LEU A 323 6.46 11.01 -14.27
CA LEU A 323 7.62 11.59 -13.59
C LEU A 323 8.60 12.02 -14.66
N VAL A 324 9.13 13.25 -14.57
CA VAL A 324 10.14 13.77 -15.50
C VAL A 324 11.38 14.22 -14.75
N THR A 325 12.55 13.99 -15.35
CA THR A 325 13.84 14.46 -14.83
C THR A 325 14.27 15.71 -15.60
N LEU A 326 14.50 16.81 -14.89
CA LEU A 326 15.03 18.07 -15.43
C LEU A 326 16.40 18.40 -14.85
N ASN A 327 17.28 18.98 -15.67
CA ASN A 327 18.55 19.57 -15.24
C ASN A 327 18.45 21.11 -15.09
N PRO A 328 19.50 21.79 -14.59
CA PRO A 328 19.51 23.24 -14.42
C PRO A 328 19.44 24.03 -15.73
N GLU A 329 19.76 23.39 -16.86
CA GLU A 329 19.63 23.95 -18.20
C GLU A 329 18.18 23.87 -18.74
N GLY A 330 17.27 23.25 -17.99
CA GLY A 330 15.87 23.09 -18.38
C GLY A 330 15.68 22.01 -19.45
N GLN A 331 16.56 21.02 -19.54
CA GLN A 331 16.43 19.88 -20.46
C GLN A 331 15.77 18.69 -19.75
N VAL A 332 14.87 18.01 -20.47
CA VAL A 332 14.29 16.74 -20.01
C VAL A 332 15.27 15.62 -20.28
N LEU A 333 15.76 14.97 -19.21
CA LEU A 333 16.73 13.88 -19.29
C LEU A 333 16.07 12.50 -19.30
N GLY A 334 14.87 12.39 -18.74
CA GLY A 334 14.17 11.11 -18.59
C GLY A 334 12.70 11.31 -18.28
N VAL A 335 11.91 10.33 -18.68
CA VAL A 335 10.45 10.29 -18.47
C VAL A 335 10.05 8.89 -18.05
N PHE A 336 9.21 8.80 -17.02
CA PHE A 336 8.53 7.58 -16.62
C PHE A 336 7.02 7.85 -16.62
N ASP A 337 6.26 6.98 -17.28
CA ASP A 337 4.79 7.04 -17.32
C ASP A 337 4.20 5.92 -16.44
N LYS A 338 3.21 6.27 -15.61
CA LYS A 338 2.51 5.34 -14.71
C LYS A 338 1.92 4.16 -15.49
N ALA A 339 2.20 2.95 -15.05
CA ALA A 339 1.73 1.73 -15.71
C ALA A 339 0.44 1.19 -15.08
N HIS A 340 0.38 1.14 -13.75
CA HIS A 340 -0.81 0.64 -13.05
C HIS A 340 -1.76 1.77 -12.69
N LEU A 341 -2.79 1.95 -13.53
CA LEU A 341 -3.77 3.02 -13.37
C LEU A 341 -4.83 2.68 -12.31
N VAL A 342 -5.32 3.70 -11.61
CA VAL A 342 -6.39 3.59 -10.62
C VAL A 342 -7.75 3.51 -11.33
N PRO A 343 -8.51 2.41 -11.16
CA PRO A 343 -9.86 2.30 -11.71
C PRO A 343 -10.77 3.43 -11.23
N PHE A 344 -11.62 3.95 -12.12
CA PHE A 344 -12.55 5.08 -11.92
C PHE A 344 -11.89 6.45 -11.71
N GLY A 345 -10.67 6.51 -11.16
CA GLY A 345 -9.93 7.76 -10.94
C GLY A 345 -9.11 8.21 -12.15
N GLU A 346 -8.45 7.29 -12.84
CA GLU A 346 -7.56 7.57 -13.98
C GLU A 346 -8.10 7.03 -15.31
N PHE A 347 -8.92 5.99 -15.27
CA PHE A 347 -9.62 5.47 -16.44
C PHE A 347 -11.00 4.92 -16.05
N MET A 348 -11.89 4.80 -17.03
CA MET A 348 -13.20 4.19 -16.84
C MET A 348 -13.17 2.69 -17.16
N PRO A 349 -13.37 1.80 -16.16
CA PRO A 349 -13.51 0.38 -16.42
C PRO A 349 -14.68 0.09 -17.37
N PHE A 350 -14.57 -0.99 -18.14
CA PHE A 350 -15.59 -1.44 -19.10
C PHE A 350 -15.97 -0.37 -20.15
N GLY A 351 -15.04 0.51 -20.53
CA GLY A 351 -15.23 1.46 -21.64
C GLY A 351 -16.33 2.49 -21.41
N GLY A 352 -16.64 2.83 -20.15
CA GLY A 352 -17.66 3.85 -19.84
C GLY A 352 -19.11 3.36 -19.90
N LEU A 353 -19.36 2.03 -19.92
CA LEU A 353 -20.71 1.45 -19.85
C LEU A 353 -21.48 1.85 -18.58
N LEU A 354 -20.77 2.26 -17.52
CA LEU A 354 -21.36 2.82 -16.31
C LEU A 354 -21.57 4.33 -16.50
N PRO A 355 -22.76 4.89 -16.21
CA PRO A 355 -23.07 6.31 -16.43
C PRO A 355 -22.40 7.27 -15.43
N ILE A 356 -21.37 6.81 -14.70
CA ILE A 356 -20.68 7.56 -13.64
C ILE A 356 -19.23 7.76 -14.09
N ARG A 357 -18.80 9.01 -14.34
CA ARG A 357 -17.41 9.32 -14.68
C ARG A 357 -16.73 10.12 -13.57
N LEU A 358 -15.85 9.44 -12.84
CA LEU A 358 -15.06 10.01 -11.74
C LEU A 358 -13.66 10.47 -12.19
N VAL A 359 -13.27 10.18 -13.44
CA VAL A 359 -11.98 10.59 -14.00
C VAL A 359 -11.89 12.10 -14.09
N THR A 360 -10.88 12.67 -13.42
CA THR A 360 -10.66 14.11 -13.38
C THR A 360 -10.22 14.62 -14.76
N GLY A 361 -10.81 15.73 -15.23
CA GLY A 361 -10.51 16.29 -16.55
C GLY A 361 -11.24 15.62 -17.72
N GLY A 362 -12.01 14.54 -17.48
CA GLY A 362 -12.86 13.94 -18.51
C GLY A 362 -12.09 13.29 -19.67
N VAL A 363 -10.83 12.93 -19.47
CA VAL A 363 -10.02 12.15 -20.41
C VAL A 363 -9.29 11.06 -19.63
N ASP A 364 -9.31 9.84 -20.15
CA ASP A 364 -8.68 8.69 -19.51
C ASP A 364 -7.16 8.75 -19.73
N PHE A 365 -6.40 8.41 -18.70
CA PHE A 365 -4.95 8.26 -18.80
C PHE A 365 -4.59 6.99 -19.57
N SER A 366 -3.45 7.04 -20.27
CA SER A 366 -2.79 5.93 -20.94
C SER A 366 -1.77 5.29 -20.00
N ALA A 367 -1.66 3.97 -20.04
CA ALA A 367 -0.69 3.22 -19.24
C ALA A 367 0.72 3.27 -19.87
N GLY A 368 1.73 3.45 -19.03
CA GLY A 368 3.13 3.28 -19.36
C GLY A 368 3.59 1.81 -19.41
N PRO A 369 4.89 1.57 -19.68
CA PRO A 369 5.41 0.24 -20.01
C PRO A 369 5.56 -0.72 -18.82
N GLY A 370 5.48 -0.23 -17.57
CA GLY A 370 5.68 -1.03 -16.36
C GLY A 370 6.85 -0.54 -15.50
N PRO A 371 7.12 -1.21 -14.36
CA PRO A 371 8.26 -0.91 -13.50
C PRO A 371 9.58 -1.01 -14.26
N GLY A 372 10.48 -0.04 -14.04
CA GLY A 372 11.80 0.01 -14.65
C GLY A 372 12.66 1.08 -13.99
N ALA A 373 13.98 1.01 -14.19
CA ALA A 373 14.89 2.05 -13.74
C ALA A 373 14.75 3.29 -14.65
N LEU A 374 14.61 4.47 -14.05
CA LEU A 374 14.65 5.75 -14.75
C LEU A 374 16.12 6.18 -14.84
N PRO A 375 16.74 6.18 -16.04
CA PRO A 375 18.15 6.54 -16.17
C PRO A 375 18.39 7.98 -15.73
N LEU A 376 19.44 8.17 -14.94
CA LEU A 376 20.00 9.47 -14.58
C LEU A 376 21.39 9.63 -15.22
N PRO A 377 21.92 10.87 -15.30
CA PRO A 377 23.29 11.11 -15.76
C PRO A 377 24.33 10.21 -15.08
N ASP A 378 25.41 9.92 -15.81
CA ASP A 378 26.46 8.99 -15.40
C ASP A 378 26.97 9.25 -13.97
N GLY A 379 27.03 8.17 -13.18
CA GLY A 379 27.47 8.21 -11.78
C GLY A 379 26.35 8.46 -10.77
N LEU A 380 25.12 8.79 -11.20
CA LEU A 380 23.96 8.91 -10.31
C LEU A 380 23.18 7.59 -10.21
N PRO A 381 22.73 7.21 -9.00
CA PRO A 381 21.94 6.00 -8.80
C PRO A 381 20.53 6.17 -9.38
N SER A 382 20.18 5.40 -10.42
CA SER A 382 18.86 5.42 -11.05
C SER A 382 17.74 4.93 -10.10
N PRO A 383 16.64 5.69 -9.91
CA PRO A 383 15.47 5.23 -9.18
C PRO A 383 14.63 4.25 -10.00
N GLY A 384 13.87 3.41 -9.31
CA GLY A 384 12.68 2.74 -9.84
C GLY A 384 11.44 3.54 -9.45
N PRO A 385 10.85 4.32 -10.37
CA PRO A 385 9.70 5.15 -10.06
C PRO A 385 8.45 4.29 -9.85
N LEU A 386 7.61 4.73 -8.90
CA LEU A 386 6.30 4.17 -8.58
C LEU A 386 5.36 5.34 -8.35
N ILE A 387 4.37 5.53 -9.20
CA ILE A 387 3.43 6.64 -9.06
C ILE A 387 2.24 6.19 -8.23
N CYS A 388 2.14 6.76 -7.03
CA CYS A 388 1.02 6.62 -6.12
C CYS A 388 0.70 5.15 -5.81
N TYR A 389 -0.44 4.68 -6.33
CA TYR A 389 -1.02 3.36 -6.16
C TYR A 389 -0.09 2.20 -6.54
N GLU A 390 0.87 2.39 -7.45
CA GLU A 390 1.77 1.31 -7.92
C GLU A 390 2.57 0.65 -6.78
N VAL A 391 2.86 1.38 -5.70
CA VAL A 391 3.65 0.87 -4.57
C VAL A 391 2.94 -0.24 -3.79
N ILE A 392 1.62 -0.42 -3.95
CA ILE A 392 0.88 -1.43 -3.19
C ILE A 392 1.01 -2.85 -3.75
N PHE A 393 1.54 -3.00 -4.96
CA PHE A 393 1.63 -4.28 -5.66
C PHE A 393 2.91 -5.03 -5.31
N SER A 394 2.80 -5.90 -4.32
CA SER A 394 3.93 -6.69 -3.87
C SER A 394 4.55 -7.54 -4.96
N GLY A 395 5.90 -7.52 -5.06
CA GLY A 395 6.64 -8.27 -6.08
C GLY A 395 6.46 -7.76 -7.51
N GLN A 396 5.91 -6.56 -7.69
CA GLN A 396 5.70 -5.91 -9.00
C GLN A 396 6.22 -4.47 -9.02
N VAL A 397 7.19 -4.14 -8.16
CA VAL A 397 7.73 -2.77 -8.02
C VAL A 397 9.13 -2.59 -8.60
N VAL A 398 9.77 -3.68 -9.04
CA VAL A 398 11.09 -3.70 -9.67
C VAL A 398 10.94 -4.35 -11.04
N GLY A 399 11.52 -3.71 -12.06
CA GLY A 399 11.52 -4.20 -13.44
C GLY A 399 12.64 -5.21 -13.71
N ALA A 400 12.88 -5.49 -14.99
CA ALA A 400 13.98 -6.37 -15.42
C ALA A 400 15.36 -5.82 -15.01
N GLU A 401 15.52 -4.50 -15.12
CA GLU A 401 16.68 -3.80 -14.57
C GLU A 401 16.40 -3.40 -13.13
N ARG A 402 17.25 -3.86 -12.22
CA ARG A 402 17.12 -3.54 -10.80
C ARG A 402 17.61 -2.11 -10.55
N PRO A 403 16.75 -1.20 -10.03
CA PRO A 403 17.17 0.16 -9.73
C PRO A 403 18.07 0.19 -8.49
N ALA A 404 18.67 1.36 -8.22
CA ALA A 404 19.46 1.58 -7.02
C ALA A 404 18.60 1.95 -5.79
N TRP A 405 17.39 2.45 -6.00
CA TRP A 405 16.42 2.80 -4.96
C TRP A 405 15.01 2.91 -5.54
N LEU A 406 13.97 2.90 -4.70
CA LEU A 406 12.59 3.07 -5.11
C LEU A 406 12.14 4.51 -4.84
N LEU A 407 11.53 5.13 -5.85
CA LEU A 407 10.96 6.47 -5.75
C LEU A 407 9.44 6.39 -5.84
N ASN A 408 8.74 6.68 -4.74
CA ASN A 408 7.29 6.78 -4.76
C ASN A 408 6.81 8.23 -4.69
N ILE A 409 6.30 8.75 -5.80
CA ILE A 409 5.65 10.07 -5.85
C ILE A 409 4.13 9.90 -5.76
N THR A 410 3.45 10.66 -4.91
CA THR A 410 2.02 10.40 -4.64
C THR A 410 1.23 11.64 -4.23
N ASN A 411 -0.05 11.65 -4.62
CA ASN A 411 -1.02 12.63 -4.23
C ASN A 411 -2.07 12.01 -3.29
N ASP A 412 -1.72 11.86 -2.01
CA ASP A 412 -2.63 11.36 -0.98
C ASP A 412 -3.78 12.34 -0.63
N ALA A 413 -3.90 13.50 -1.30
CA ALA A 413 -5.00 14.44 -1.05
C ALA A 413 -6.37 13.81 -1.30
N TRP A 414 -6.43 12.80 -2.18
CA TRP A 414 -7.61 11.96 -2.42
C TRP A 414 -8.10 11.21 -1.18
N PHE A 415 -7.22 10.93 -0.22
CA PHE A 415 -7.53 10.14 0.97
C PHE A 415 -7.83 11.01 2.19
N GLY A 416 -7.60 12.32 2.11
CA GLY A 416 -7.79 13.27 3.20
C GLY A 416 -6.86 13.04 4.39
N LEU A 417 -7.07 13.83 5.46
CA LEU A 417 -6.36 13.69 6.73
C LEU A 417 -6.95 12.52 7.54
N SER A 418 -6.74 11.30 7.04
CA SER A 418 -7.42 10.09 7.50
C SER A 418 -6.45 8.91 7.68
N ALA A 419 -6.98 7.69 7.83
CA ALA A 419 -6.17 6.48 7.90
C ALA A 419 -5.50 6.09 6.56
N GLY A 420 -6.05 6.50 5.41
CA GLY A 420 -5.57 6.10 4.08
C GLY A 420 -4.08 6.37 3.85
N PRO A 421 -3.57 7.60 4.07
CA PRO A 421 -2.15 7.91 3.90
C PRO A 421 -1.22 7.08 4.80
N PHE A 422 -1.64 6.72 6.01
CA PHE A 422 -0.86 5.87 6.91
C PHE A 422 -0.81 4.42 6.42
N GLN A 423 -1.93 3.89 5.91
CA GLN A 423 -2.00 2.56 5.30
C GLN A 423 -1.14 2.48 4.02
N HIS A 424 -1.15 3.55 3.23
CA HIS A 424 -0.34 3.68 2.02
C HIS A 424 1.17 3.70 2.37
N LEU A 425 1.57 4.52 3.34
CA LEU A 425 2.96 4.59 3.84
C LEU A 425 3.46 3.25 4.36
N ALA A 426 2.65 2.52 5.12
CA ALA A 426 3.01 1.21 5.65
C ALA A 426 3.36 0.22 4.53
N THR A 427 2.61 0.26 3.43
CA THR A 427 2.88 -0.59 2.26
C THR A 427 4.15 -0.17 1.54
N ALA A 428 4.38 1.13 1.36
CA ALA A 428 5.61 1.65 0.77
C ALA A 428 6.87 1.25 1.57
N ARG A 429 6.78 1.31 2.90
CA ARG A 429 7.86 0.88 3.80
C ARG A 429 8.19 -0.60 3.63
N LEU A 430 7.20 -1.46 3.43
CA LEU A 430 7.41 -2.90 3.26
C LEU A 430 8.17 -3.21 1.97
N ARG A 431 7.88 -2.50 0.86
CA ARG A 431 8.62 -2.66 -0.41
C ARG A 431 10.13 -2.50 -0.21
N ALA A 432 10.55 -1.58 0.65
CA ALA A 432 11.96 -1.37 0.94
C ALA A 432 12.63 -2.65 1.48
N VAL A 433 11.95 -3.33 2.42
CA VAL A 433 12.43 -4.55 3.09
C VAL A 433 12.38 -5.75 2.16
N GLU A 434 11.31 -5.86 1.37
CA GLU A 434 11.10 -6.93 0.40
C GLU A 434 12.15 -6.90 -0.71
N GLU A 435 12.45 -5.73 -1.27
CA GLU A 435 13.37 -5.63 -2.41
C GLU A 435 14.83 -5.42 -2.00
N GLY A 436 15.08 -5.09 -0.72
CA GLY A 436 16.41 -4.68 -0.25
C GLY A 436 16.83 -3.35 -0.88
N LEU A 437 15.86 -2.47 -1.13
CA LEU A 437 16.04 -1.18 -1.78
C LEU A 437 15.59 -0.05 -0.84
N PRO A 438 16.31 1.07 -0.78
CA PRO A 438 15.82 2.28 -0.11
C PRO A 438 14.48 2.72 -0.73
N MET A 439 13.57 3.24 0.09
CA MET A 439 12.31 3.81 -0.36
C MET A 439 12.28 5.30 -0.04
N VAL A 440 12.22 6.11 -1.08
CA VAL A 440 12.06 7.56 -0.99
C VAL A 440 10.65 7.90 -1.44
N ARG A 441 9.83 8.41 -0.53
CA ARG A 441 8.43 8.74 -0.79
C ARG A 441 8.21 10.24 -0.68
N ALA A 442 7.82 10.89 -1.78
CA ALA A 442 7.40 12.29 -1.81
C ALA A 442 5.88 12.37 -2.01
N ALA A 443 5.19 12.96 -1.02
CA ALA A 443 3.73 13.10 -1.01
C ALA A 443 3.31 14.57 -1.11
N GLN A 444 2.14 14.84 -1.70
CA GLN A 444 1.59 16.20 -1.81
C GLN A 444 1.04 16.73 -0.47
N THR A 445 -0.05 16.15 0.01
CA THR A 445 -0.60 16.39 1.37
C THR A 445 -0.35 15.22 2.30
N GLY A 446 0.14 14.10 1.76
CA GLY A 446 0.40 12.85 2.47
C GLY A 446 1.61 12.91 3.39
N ILE A 447 2.15 11.73 3.72
CA ILE A 447 3.39 11.61 4.51
C ILE A 447 4.56 11.40 3.55
N SER A 448 5.48 12.36 3.51
CA SER A 448 6.77 12.17 2.83
C SER A 448 7.76 11.52 3.81
N ALA A 449 8.51 10.53 3.34
CA ALA A 449 9.44 9.79 4.19
C ALA A 449 10.57 9.15 3.39
N VAL A 450 11.69 8.91 4.07
CA VAL A 450 12.82 8.14 3.56
C VAL A 450 12.99 6.92 4.45
N PHE A 451 13.01 5.74 3.84
CA PHE A 451 13.33 4.48 4.49
C PHE A 451 14.59 3.87 3.88
N ASP A 452 15.48 3.34 4.72
CA ASP A 452 16.61 2.55 4.24
C ASP A 452 16.14 1.19 3.65
N ALA A 453 17.07 0.43 3.06
CA ALA A 453 16.80 -0.90 2.49
C ALA A 453 16.38 -1.98 3.52
N THR A 454 16.38 -1.66 4.81
CA THR A 454 15.83 -2.49 5.89
C THR A 454 14.52 -1.93 6.43
N GLY A 455 13.98 -0.86 5.84
CA GLY A 455 12.75 -0.23 6.28
C GLY A 455 12.89 0.59 7.56
N ARG A 456 14.10 0.97 8.01
CA ARG A 456 14.26 1.97 9.08
C ARG A 456 13.89 3.34 8.53
N GLN A 457 13.13 4.11 9.31
CA GLN A 457 12.78 5.47 8.93
C GLN A 457 13.99 6.37 9.17
N VAL A 458 14.53 6.97 8.11
CA VAL A 458 15.67 7.90 8.14
C VAL A 458 15.16 9.32 8.36
N ALA A 459 14.16 9.72 7.59
CA ALA A 459 13.60 11.06 7.62
C ALA A 459 12.08 11.02 7.38
N ARG A 460 11.33 11.99 7.90
CA ARG A 460 9.87 12.08 7.72
C ARG A 460 9.36 13.52 7.81
N LEU A 461 8.42 13.86 6.93
CA LEU A 461 7.58 15.05 6.99
C LEU A 461 6.11 14.62 7.18
N GLY A 462 5.42 15.29 8.10
CA GLY A 462 4.09 14.87 8.57
C GLY A 462 2.97 15.01 7.55
N LEU A 463 1.85 14.31 7.82
CA LEU A 463 0.61 14.43 7.06
C LEU A 463 0.08 15.88 7.14
N GLY A 464 -0.27 16.47 6.00
CA GLY A 464 -0.82 17.82 5.91
C GLY A 464 0.17 18.96 6.21
N ALA A 465 1.48 18.66 6.28
CA ALA A 465 2.51 19.68 6.45
C ALA A 465 2.88 20.33 5.10
N THR A 466 3.32 21.58 5.12
CA THR A 466 3.98 22.23 3.98
C THR A 466 5.46 22.38 4.31
N GLY A 467 6.36 22.01 3.40
CA GLY A 467 7.79 22.19 3.63
C GLY A 467 8.65 21.25 2.78
N THR A 468 9.90 21.09 3.21
CA THR A 468 10.86 20.20 2.56
C THR A 468 11.45 19.20 3.56
N LEU A 469 11.93 18.08 3.03
CA LEU A 469 12.62 17.05 3.80
C LEU A 469 13.94 16.71 3.10
N GLU A 470 15.06 17.02 3.73
CA GLU A 470 16.38 16.65 3.24
C GLU A 470 16.86 15.34 3.89
N SER A 471 17.53 14.48 3.11
CA SER A 471 18.23 13.29 3.60
C SER A 471 19.40 12.94 2.69
N ALA A 472 20.38 12.21 3.20
CA ALA A 472 21.25 11.43 2.32
C ALA A 472 20.40 10.32 1.67
N LEU A 473 20.74 9.92 0.46
CA LEU A 473 20.14 8.75 -0.17
C LEU A 473 20.72 7.49 0.49
N PRO A 474 19.92 6.63 1.14
CA PRO A 474 20.44 5.40 1.73
C PRO A 474 20.96 4.45 0.64
N ALA A 475 21.91 3.58 0.98
CA ALA A 475 22.45 2.58 0.06
C ALA A 475 21.53 1.36 -0.07
N ALA A 476 21.54 0.73 -1.24
CA ALA A 476 20.87 -0.54 -1.47
C ALA A 476 21.63 -1.73 -0.88
N LEU A 477 20.87 -2.78 -0.61
CA LEU A 477 21.40 -4.11 -0.34
C LEU A 477 21.40 -4.94 -1.62
N ALA A 478 22.08 -6.07 -1.58
CA ALA A 478 21.85 -7.15 -2.54
C ALA A 478 20.35 -7.54 -2.57
N PRO A 479 19.84 -8.07 -3.70
CA PRO A 479 18.51 -8.65 -3.76
C PRO A 479 18.25 -9.58 -2.58
N THR A 480 17.08 -9.45 -1.97
CA THR A 480 16.69 -10.34 -0.87
C THR A 480 16.20 -11.67 -1.43
N PHE A 481 16.02 -12.66 -0.55
CA PHE A 481 15.42 -13.93 -0.95
C PHE A 481 14.00 -13.73 -1.52
N PHE A 482 13.22 -12.79 -0.97
CA PHE A 482 11.93 -12.43 -1.54
C PHE A 482 12.07 -11.72 -2.89
N ALA A 483 13.04 -10.84 -3.07
CA ALA A 483 13.25 -10.13 -4.35
C ALA A 483 13.55 -11.12 -5.49
N GLU A 484 14.28 -12.20 -5.21
CA GLU A 484 14.62 -13.24 -6.19
C GLU A 484 13.47 -14.22 -6.46
N GLY A 485 12.80 -14.72 -5.40
CA GLY A 485 11.73 -15.71 -5.55
C GLY A 485 10.34 -15.10 -5.80
N GLY A 486 10.19 -13.81 -5.53
CA GLY A 486 8.95 -13.05 -5.68
C GLY A 486 7.76 -13.71 -4.96
N LEU A 487 6.61 -13.62 -5.62
CA LEU A 487 5.33 -14.10 -5.08
C LEU A 487 5.25 -15.63 -4.96
N TRP A 488 6.15 -16.39 -5.58
CA TRP A 488 6.18 -17.85 -5.46
C TRP A 488 6.47 -18.34 -4.05
N ILE A 489 7.24 -17.58 -3.27
CA ILE A 489 7.57 -17.95 -1.89
C ILE A 489 6.32 -17.97 -0.99
N PRO A 490 5.59 -16.84 -0.81
CA PRO A 490 4.36 -16.85 -0.02
C PRO A 490 3.26 -17.75 -0.61
N LEU A 491 3.19 -17.92 -1.93
CA LEU A 491 2.26 -18.88 -2.55
C LEU A 491 2.62 -20.32 -2.18
N GLY A 492 3.90 -20.70 -2.20
CA GLY A 492 4.38 -22.01 -1.77
C GLY A 492 4.08 -22.29 -0.30
N LEU A 493 4.31 -21.31 0.58
CA LEU A 493 3.95 -21.41 2.00
C LEU A 493 2.43 -21.57 2.20
N SER A 494 1.64 -20.83 1.44
CA SER A 494 0.17 -20.96 1.45
C SER A 494 -0.29 -22.33 0.97
N ALA A 495 0.28 -22.83 -0.13
CA ALA A 495 -0.02 -24.16 -0.65
C ALA A 495 0.35 -25.26 0.35
N PHE A 496 1.52 -25.17 0.97
CA PHE A 496 1.94 -26.08 2.04
C PHE A 496 0.96 -26.05 3.23
N SER A 497 0.52 -24.86 3.64
CA SER A 497 -0.47 -24.64 4.70
C SER A 497 -1.81 -25.33 4.39
N LEU A 498 -2.30 -25.17 3.15
CA LEU A 498 -3.53 -25.78 2.67
C LEU A 498 -3.43 -27.30 2.55
N ILE A 499 -2.36 -27.82 1.95
CA ILE A 499 -2.11 -29.26 1.81
C ILE A 499 -2.04 -29.91 3.19
N THR A 500 -1.30 -29.31 4.13
CA THR A 500 -1.21 -29.80 5.52
C THR A 500 -2.59 -29.80 6.19
N SER A 501 -3.39 -28.74 6.00
CA SER A 501 -4.76 -28.72 6.51
C SER A 501 -5.62 -29.85 5.93
N VAL A 502 -5.42 -30.22 4.66
CA VAL A 502 -6.19 -31.27 3.99
C VAL A 502 -5.75 -32.65 4.46
N LEU A 503 -4.46 -32.90 4.55
CA LEU A 503 -3.92 -34.21 4.95
C LEU A 503 -4.28 -34.57 6.40
N PHE A 504 -4.24 -33.60 7.32
CA PHE A 504 -4.48 -33.84 8.75
C PHE A 504 -5.87 -33.39 9.23
N GLY A 505 -6.66 -32.76 8.35
CA GLY A 505 -7.98 -32.25 8.68
C GLY A 505 -9.06 -33.34 8.67
N ARG A 506 -9.98 -33.29 9.65
CA ARG A 506 -11.22 -34.08 9.59
C ARG A 506 -12.29 -33.29 8.86
N PHE A 507 -12.64 -33.72 7.66
CA PHE A 507 -13.60 -33.02 6.80
C PHE A 507 -15.05 -33.29 7.23
N ARG A 508 -15.89 -32.24 7.32
CA ARG A 508 -17.34 -32.39 7.51
C ARG A 508 -17.92 -33.31 6.42
N ARG A 509 -18.70 -34.34 6.76
CA ARG A 509 -19.37 -35.13 5.72
C ARG A 509 -20.52 -34.29 5.15
N SER A 510 -20.60 -34.15 3.84
CA SER A 510 -21.79 -33.63 3.17
C SER A 510 -22.88 -34.68 3.34
N THR A 511 -23.74 -34.55 4.36
CA THR A 511 -25.01 -35.29 4.36
C THR A 511 -25.84 -34.73 3.22
N PRO A 512 -26.21 -35.53 2.19
CA PRO A 512 -27.19 -35.09 1.22
C PRO A 512 -28.50 -34.76 1.97
N PRO A 513 -29.29 -33.78 1.50
CA PRO A 513 -30.59 -33.51 2.11
C PRO A 513 -31.40 -34.81 2.07
N ARG A 514 -31.84 -35.29 3.24
CA ARG A 514 -32.90 -36.28 3.29
C ARG A 514 -34.12 -35.58 2.71
N ILE A 515 -34.50 -35.97 1.50
CA ILE A 515 -35.79 -35.59 0.93
C ILE A 515 -36.84 -36.23 1.86
N PRO A 516 -37.80 -35.45 2.39
CA PRO A 516 -38.81 -35.94 3.32
C PRO A 516 -39.71 -37.00 2.69
#